data_AF-A0A3A4WAQ1-F1
#
_entry.id   AF-A0A3A4WAQ1-F1
#
_cell.length_a   1.000
_cell.length_b   1.000
_cell.length_c   1.000
_cell.angle_alpha   90.00
_cell.angle_beta   90.00
_cell.angle_gamma   90.00
#
_symmetry.space_group_name_H-M   'P 1'
#
loop_
_entity.id
_entity.type
_entity.pdbx_description
1 polymer ?
#
loop_
_entity_poly.entity_id
_entity_poly.type
_entity_poly.pdbx_seq_one_letter_code
_entity_poly.pdbx_strand_id
1 'polypeptide(L)'
;MDSKTFDEKYRSRMLKLSTTNLSDALDKASLRGAVSGIRPMYACPRIVGRAVTIKITAAGMLKSEHHLGVQAIDAAVSGDIIVIDNHGDTENNC
;
A
#
# COMPACT_ATOMS: atom_id res chain seq x y z
N MET A 1 12.66 7.48 -4.58
CA MET A 1 13.40 7.16 -3.34
C MET A 1 13.43 5.66 -3.19
N ASP A 2 14.61 5.07 -3.11
CA ASP A 2 14.80 3.64 -2.88
C ASP A 2 14.44 3.24 -1.44
N SER A 3 14.33 1.93 -1.18
CA SER A 3 13.92 1.39 0.11
C SER A 3 14.90 1.71 1.25
N LYS A 4 16.21 1.65 0.97
CA LYS A 4 17.26 1.92 1.96
C LYS A 4 17.19 3.36 2.46
N THR A 5 17.05 4.32 1.55
CA THR A 5 16.90 5.73 1.90
C THR A 5 15.62 5.99 2.70
N PHE A 6 14.51 5.30 2.38
CA PHE A 6 13.26 5.42 3.15
C PHE A 6 13.46 4.96 4.61
N ASP A 7 14.11 3.81 4.78
CA ASP A 7 14.30 3.17 6.08
C ASP A 7 15.18 4.01 7.00
N GLU A 8 16.32 4.47 6.48
CA GLU A 8 17.28 5.28 7.24
C GLU A 8 16.69 6.62 7.69
N LYS A 9 15.86 7.26 6.84
CA LYS A 9 15.42 8.64 7.08
C LYS A 9 14.01 8.80 7.60
N TYR A 10 13.10 7.86 7.31
CA TYR A 10 11.66 8.07 7.49
C TYR A 10 10.95 7.00 8.29
N ARG A 11 11.26 5.70 8.11
CA ARG A 11 10.48 4.59 8.72
C ARG A 11 10.27 4.76 10.22
N SER A 12 11.35 4.96 10.98
CA SER A 12 11.28 5.10 12.45
C SER A 12 10.50 6.35 12.90
N ARG A 13 10.59 7.45 12.14
CA ARG A 13 9.84 8.68 12.44
C ARG A 13 8.36 8.51 12.19
N MET A 14 8.01 7.87 11.07
CA MET A 14 6.62 7.61 10.68
C MET A 14 5.95 6.62 11.64
N LEU A 15 6.67 5.59 12.13
CA LEU A 15 6.14 4.64 13.11
C LEU A 15 5.74 5.28 14.46
N LYS A 16 6.31 6.44 14.78
CA LYS A 16 5.99 7.20 16.00
C LYS A 16 4.72 8.06 15.85
N LEU A 17 4.23 8.25 14.62
CA LEU A 17 3.05 9.07 14.33
C LEU A 17 1.79 8.17 14.25
N SER A 18 0.63 8.74 14.60
CA SER A 18 -0.66 8.14 14.27
C SER A 18 -1.01 8.42 12.81
N THR A 19 -1.86 7.58 12.22
CA THR A 19 -2.43 7.83 10.89
C THR A 19 -3.25 9.12 10.85
N THR A 20 -3.91 9.51 11.95
CA THR A 20 -4.64 10.78 12.07
C THR A 20 -3.72 11.99 11.96
N ASN A 21 -2.56 11.98 12.65
CA ASN A 21 -1.59 13.08 12.55
C ASN A 21 -1.02 13.22 11.14
N LEU A 22 -0.86 12.09 10.42
CA LEU A 22 -0.45 12.11 9.03
C LEU A 22 -1.56 12.66 8.12
N SER A 23 -2.83 12.29 8.35
CA SER A 23 -3.98 12.84 7.63
C SER A 23 -4.05 14.37 7.77
N ASP A 24 -3.97 14.89 8.99
CA ASP A 24 -4.01 16.34 9.25
C ASP A 24 -2.85 17.08 8.57
N ALA A 25 -1.67 16.45 8.51
CA ALA A 25 -0.51 17.03 7.82
C ALA A 25 -0.71 17.06 6.29
N LEU A 26 -1.35 16.04 5.71
CA LEU A 26 -1.72 16.02 4.29
C LEU A 26 -2.76 17.08 3.98
N ASP A 27 -3.78 17.25 4.84
CA ASP A 27 -4.79 18.30 4.69
C ASP A 27 -4.15 19.70 4.70
N LYS A 28 -3.23 19.95 5.63
CA LYS A 28 -2.44 21.21 5.67
C LYS A 28 -1.60 21.42 4.42
N ALA A 29 -1.11 20.35 3.82
CA ALA A 29 -0.36 20.38 2.57
C ALA A 29 -1.26 20.44 1.31
N SER A 30 -2.58 20.52 1.47
CA SER A 30 -3.56 20.45 0.36
C SER A 30 -3.45 19.16 -0.47
N LEU A 31 -2.99 18.07 0.15
CA LEU A 31 -2.89 16.75 -0.45
C LEU A 31 -4.08 15.91 -0.02
N ARG A 32 -4.78 15.29 -0.97
CA ARG A 32 -5.85 14.33 -0.65
C ARG A 32 -5.22 13.06 -0.08
N GLY A 33 -5.60 12.71 1.15
CA GLY A 33 -4.90 11.69 1.90
C GLY A 33 -5.79 10.89 2.85
N ALA A 34 -6.72 10.08 2.33
CA ALA A 34 -7.29 8.98 3.10
C ALA A 34 -7.86 7.90 2.17
N VAL A 35 -7.44 6.64 2.40
CA VAL A 35 -8.13 5.46 1.87
C VAL A 35 -9.16 5.05 2.92
N SER A 36 -10.43 5.04 2.55
CA SER A 36 -11.53 4.57 3.39
C SER A 36 -11.89 3.12 3.03
N GLY A 37 -12.57 2.42 3.95
CA GLY A 37 -13.09 1.07 3.69
C GLY A 37 -12.13 -0.09 3.97
N ILE A 38 -10.82 0.16 4.11
CA ILE A 38 -9.85 -0.88 4.47
C ILE A 38 -9.73 -1.00 5.99
N ARG A 39 -9.89 -2.22 6.52
CA ARG A 39 -9.79 -2.54 7.95
C ARG A 39 -8.78 -3.67 8.19
N PRO A 40 -8.08 -3.69 9.34
CA PRO A 40 -7.21 -4.80 9.68
C PRO A 40 -8.02 -6.09 9.88
N MET A 41 -7.56 -7.19 9.28
CA MET A 41 -8.22 -8.51 9.38
C MET A 41 -7.80 -9.33 10.61
N TYR A 42 -6.80 -8.85 11.35
CA TYR A 42 -6.28 -9.46 12.57
C TYR A 42 -5.78 -8.36 13.51
N ALA A 43 -5.21 -8.71 14.66
CA ALA A 43 -4.51 -7.78 15.56
C ALA A 43 -3.21 -7.26 14.90
N CYS A 44 -3.40 -6.49 13.83
CA CYS A 44 -2.35 -6.01 12.96
C CYS A 44 -1.58 -4.90 13.66
N PRO A 45 -0.25 -5.03 13.84
CA PRO A 45 0.56 -3.94 14.35
C PRO A 45 0.55 -2.77 13.34
N ARG A 46 0.99 -1.60 13.80
CA ARG A 46 1.21 -0.47 12.89
C ARG A 46 2.26 -0.86 11.83
N ILE A 47 1.93 -0.61 10.58
CA ILE A 47 2.82 -0.82 9.44
C ILE A 47 3.15 0.52 8.78
N VAL A 48 4.39 0.64 8.31
CA VAL A 48 4.90 1.79 7.56
C VAL A 48 5.85 1.21 6.51
N GLY A 49 5.74 1.66 5.27
CA GLY A 49 6.59 1.18 4.18
C GLY A 49 6.30 1.91 2.88
N ARG A 50 7.16 1.70 1.89
CA ARG A 50 6.89 2.15 0.51
C ARG A 50 5.83 1.26 -0.13
N ALA A 51 4.95 1.87 -0.92
CA ALA A 51 3.94 1.14 -1.66
C ALA A 51 4.55 0.42 -2.88
N VAL A 52 4.25 -0.87 -3.03
CA VAL A 52 4.37 -1.63 -4.27
C VAL A 52 2.95 -1.87 -4.77
N THR A 53 2.60 -1.28 -5.89
CA THR A 53 1.20 -1.15 -6.31
C THR A 53 0.79 -2.20 -7.32
N ILE A 54 -0.37 -2.80 -7.11
CA ILE A 54 -1.08 -3.61 -8.09
C ILE A 54 -2.37 -2.89 -8.48
N LYS A 55 -2.70 -2.86 -9.76
CA LYS A 55 -4.01 -2.43 -10.24
C LYS A 55 -4.67 -3.59 -10.97
N ILE A 56 -5.84 -4.00 -10.49
CA ILE A 56 -6.63 -5.05 -11.14
C ILE A 56 -7.35 -4.45 -12.35
N THR A 57 -7.36 -5.20 -13.45
CA THR A 57 -8.06 -4.85 -14.68
C THR A 57 -9.12 -5.89 -15.00
N ALA A 58 -10.12 -5.54 -15.81
CA ALA A 58 -11.18 -6.47 -16.17
C ALA A 58 -10.63 -7.80 -16.74
N ALA A 59 -11.24 -8.91 -16.33
CA ALA A 59 -10.88 -10.23 -16.81
C ALA A 59 -10.95 -10.30 -18.34
N GLY A 60 -9.91 -10.88 -18.96
CA GLY A 60 -9.82 -11.03 -20.42
C GLY A 60 -9.38 -9.79 -21.18
N MET A 61 -9.16 -8.64 -20.52
CA MET A 61 -8.60 -7.45 -21.18
C MET A 61 -7.17 -7.69 -21.67
N LEU A 62 -6.39 -8.47 -20.92
CA LEU A 62 -5.08 -8.96 -21.28
C LEU A 62 -4.94 -10.41 -20.83
N LYS A 63 -4.21 -11.21 -21.60
CA LYS A 63 -3.82 -12.55 -21.14
C LYS A 63 -2.76 -12.37 -20.05
N SER A 64 -3.04 -12.90 -18.86
CA SER A 64 -2.05 -12.86 -17.78
C SER A 64 -0.95 -13.89 -18.06
N GLU A 65 0.29 -13.42 -18.18
CA GLU A 65 1.47 -14.28 -18.32
C GLU A 65 1.93 -14.87 -16.97
N HIS A 66 1.44 -14.32 -15.87
CA HIS A 66 1.79 -14.72 -14.50
C HIS A 66 0.56 -14.80 -13.59
N HIS A 67 0.69 -15.48 -12.46
CA HIS A 67 -0.31 -15.41 -11.40
C HIS A 67 -0.36 -14.01 -10.79
N LEU A 68 -1.57 -13.59 -10.39
CA LEU A 68 -1.79 -12.28 -9.78
C LEU A 68 -0.90 -12.11 -8.54
N GLY A 69 -0.32 -10.93 -8.38
CA GLY A 69 0.57 -10.60 -7.26
C GLY A 69 2.01 -11.08 -7.38
N VAL A 70 2.35 -12.06 -8.24
CA VAL A 70 3.72 -12.61 -8.32
C VAL A 70 4.76 -11.53 -8.64
N GLN A 71 4.48 -10.66 -9.61
CA GLN A 71 5.41 -9.58 -9.96
C GLN A 71 5.58 -8.55 -8.84
N ALA A 72 4.52 -8.29 -8.06
CA ALA A 72 4.62 -7.38 -6.93
C ALA A 72 5.44 -7.99 -5.79
N ILE A 73 5.31 -9.30 -5.56
CA ILE A 73 6.11 -10.03 -4.58
C ILE A 73 7.58 -10.06 -5.01
N ASP A 74 7.85 -10.34 -6.28
CA ASP A 74 9.22 -10.38 -6.83
C ASP A 74 9.90 -9.01 -6.80
N ALA A 75 9.15 -7.93 -7.07
CA ALA A 75 9.66 -6.57 -7.04
C ALA A 75 9.79 -5.98 -5.63
N ALA A 76 9.05 -6.51 -4.65
CA ALA A 76 9.05 -6.00 -3.28
C ALA A 76 10.31 -6.41 -2.52
N VAL A 77 10.79 -5.52 -1.67
CA VAL A 77 11.85 -5.84 -0.70
C VAL A 77 11.29 -5.77 0.73
N SER A 78 12.07 -6.29 1.69
CA SER A 78 11.70 -6.25 3.11
C SER A 78 11.27 -4.85 3.55
N GLY A 79 10.07 -4.77 4.13
CA GLY A 79 9.51 -3.53 4.65
C GLY A 79 8.71 -2.70 3.65
N ASP A 80 8.61 -3.09 2.38
CA ASP A 80 7.62 -2.57 1.44
C ASP A 80 6.21 -3.07 1.80
N ILE A 81 5.18 -2.37 1.32
CA ILE A 81 3.76 -2.68 1.52
C ILE A 81 3.12 -2.86 0.15
N ILE A 82 2.56 -4.04 -0.11
CA ILE A 82 1.77 -4.27 -1.32
C ILE A 82 0.41 -3.59 -1.16
N VAL A 83 0.06 -2.71 -2.10
CA VAL A 83 -1.22 -1.97 -2.12
C VAL A 83 -1.96 -2.33 -3.40
N ILE A 84 -3.19 -2.82 -3.25
CA ILE A 84 -3.99 -3.34 -4.36
C ILE A 84 -5.19 -2.43 -4.60
N ASP A 85 -5.31 -1.92 -5.83
CA ASP A 85 -6.53 -1.30 -6.34
C ASP A 85 -7.35 -2.35 -7.09
N ASN A 86 -8.35 -2.92 -6.42
CA ASN A 86 -9.33 -3.86 -7.00
C ASN A 86 -10.70 -3.19 -7.26
N HIS A 87 -10.75 -1.86 -7.36
CA HIS A 87 -12.00 -1.11 -7.60
C HIS A 87 -13.12 -1.34 -6.58
N GLY A 88 -12.82 -1.86 -5.40
CA GLY A 88 -13.79 -2.18 -4.37
C GLY A 88 -14.62 -3.44 -4.64
N ASP A 89 -14.17 -4.32 -5.53
CA ASP A 89 -14.81 -5.62 -5.76
C ASP A 89 -14.70 -6.50 -4.50
N THR A 90 -15.86 -6.91 -3.99
CA THR A 90 -16.04 -7.76 -2.80
C THR A 90 -16.39 -9.20 -3.14
N GLU A 91 -16.64 -9.50 -4.42
CA GLU A 91 -17.09 -10.81 -4.88
C GLU A 91 -15.92 -11.68 -5.34
N ASN A 92 -14.79 -11.06 -5.72
CA ASN A 92 -13.59 -11.76 -6.16
C ASN A 92 -12.39 -11.43 -5.27
N ASN A 93 -11.49 -12.42 -5.13
CA ASN A 93 -10.22 -12.22 -4.47
C ASN A 93 -9.19 -11.54 -5.39
N CYS A 94 -8.15 -11.00 -4.77
CA CYS A 94 -6.95 -10.50 -5.42
C CYS A 94 -5.82 -11.52 -5.30
#